data_AF-A0A0B1U9N3-F1
#
_entry.id   AF-A0A0B1U9N3-F1
#
_cell.length_a   1.000
_cell.length_b   1.000
_cell.length_c   1.000
_cell.angle_alpha   90.00
_cell.angle_beta   90.00
_cell.angle_gamma   90.00
#
_symmetry.space_group_name_H-M   'P 1'
#
loop_
_entity.id
_entity.type
_entity.pdbx_description
1 polymer ?
#
loop_
_entity_poly.entity_id
_entity_poly.type
_entity_poly.pdbx_seq_one_letter_code
_entity_poly.pdbx_strand_id
1 'polypeptide(L)'
;MRVWILAVVLILTAATGLAAETVSLTGRVTGVMQYPQKETICLSFETKDKKHYLICDDATAKDIIEKLFALGKKDADCRVDGTVAQKSGDEVRLAITGVGQGG
;
A
#
# COMPACT_ATOMS: atom_id res chain seq x y z
N MET A 1 51.83 -17.29 26.08
CA MET A 1 50.35 -17.21 25.98
C MET A 1 50.04 -16.13 24.95
N ARG A 2 49.71 -16.52 23.71
CA ARG A 2 49.46 -15.59 22.59
C ARG A 2 47.96 -15.58 22.32
N VAL A 3 47.31 -14.50 22.75
CA VAL A 3 45.90 -14.18 22.49
C VAL A 3 45.79 -13.81 21.00
N TRP A 4 45.18 -14.69 20.21
CA TRP A 4 44.73 -14.37 18.86
C TRP A 4 43.21 -14.25 18.91
N ILE A 5 42.76 -13.00 18.89
CA ILE A 5 41.37 -12.57 18.82
C ILE A 5 40.78 -13.13 17.53
N LEU A 6 39.97 -14.19 17.63
CA LEU A 6 39.18 -14.68 16.51
C LEU A 6 38.09 -13.65 16.22
N ALA A 7 38.22 -13.03 15.05
CA ALA A 7 37.28 -12.08 14.48
C ALA A 7 35.89 -12.72 14.36
N VAL A 8 34.96 -12.24 15.18
CA VAL A 8 33.53 -12.39 15.00
C VAL A 8 33.16 -11.55 13.77
N VAL A 9 33.20 -12.14 12.59
CA VAL A 9 32.49 -11.58 11.43
C VAL A 9 31.05 -12.04 11.56
N LEU A 10 30.29 -11.21 12.27
CA LEU A 10 28.85 -11.11 12.20
C LEU A 10 28.45 -11.01 10.72
N ILE A 11 28.13 -12.14 10.12
CA ILE A 11 27.32 -12.17 8.91
C ILE A 11 25.92 -11.76 9.38
N LEU A 12 25.68 -10.45 9.46
CA LEU A 12 24.33 -9.93 9.30
C LEU A 12 23.90 -10.37 7.91
N THR A 13 23.24 -11.52 7.86
CA THR A 13 22.24 -11.79 6.85
C THR A 13 21.22 -10.66 6.97
N ALA A 14 21.49 -9.57 6.24
CA ALA A 14 20.47 -8.68 5.76
C ALA A 14 19.57 -9.52 4.86
N ALA A 15 18.69 -10.31 5.49
CA ALA A 15 17.39 -10.54 4.96
C ALA A 15 16.82 -9.13 4.80
N THR A 16 17.01 -8.55 3.63
CA THR A 16 16.15 -7.51 3.10
C THR A 16 14.78 -8.15 2.97
N GLY A 17 14.14 -8.40 4.11
CA GLY A 17 12.70 -8.36 4.18
C GLY A 17 12.36 -7.03 3.56
N LEU A 18 11.73 -7.07 2.39
CA LEU A 18 10.87 -6.01 1.92
C LEU A 18 9.84 -5.86 3.04
N ALA A 19 10.21 -5.11 4.08
CA ALA A 19 9.29 -4.70 5.11
C ALA A 19 8.21 -3.98 4.33
N ALA A 20 7.03 -4.59 4.24
CA ALA A 20 5.90 -4.03 3.56
C ALA A 20 5.72 -2.62 4.14
N GLU A 21 6.08 -1.60 3.36
CA GLU A 21 6.19 -0.24 3.87
C GLU A 21 4.79 0.16 4.32
N THR A 22 4.62 0.36 5.62
CA THR A 22 3.35 0.81 6.18
C THR A 22 3.14 2.24 5.74
N VAL A 23 1.98 2.48 5.12
CA VAL A 23 1.60 3.78 4.61
C VAL A 23 0.31 4.22 5.26
N SER A 24 0.28 5.51 5.53
CA SER A 24 -0.92 6.20 5.96
C SER A 24 -1.06 7.45 5.10
N LEU A 25 -2.07 7.43 4.23
CA LEU A 25 -2.22 8.41 3.17
C LEU A 25 -3.59 9.07 3.27
N THR A 26 -3.64 10.38 3.11
CA THR A 26 -4.88 11.13 3.01
C THR A 26 -5.06 11.60 1.57
N GLY A 27 -6.26 11.43 1.05
CA GLY A 27 -6.57 11.73 -0.34
C GLY A 27 -7.99 11.34 -0.70
N ARG A 28 -8.22 11.15 -1.99
CA ARG A 28 -9.55 10.82 -2.52
C ARG A 28 -9.45 9.71 -3.55
N VAL A 29 -10.55 8.95 -3.66
CA VAL A 29 -10.69 7.96 -4.73
C VAL A 29 -11.15 8.70 -5.99
N THR A 30 -10.33 8.67 -7.03
CA THR A 30 -10.55 9.42 -8.27
C THR A 30 -11.18 8.57 -9.37
N GLY A 31 -11.16 7.24 -9.23
CA GLY A 31 -11.73 6.35 -10.23
C GLY A 31 -11.73 4.89 -9.84
N VAL A 32 -12.42 4.09 -10.65
CA VAL A 32 -12.46 2.63 -10.54
C VAL A 32 -12.01 2.03 -11.86
N MET A 33 -11.04 1.13 -11.80
CA MET A 33 -10.53 0.37 -12.92
C MET A 33 -10.88 -1.10 -12.72
N GLN A 34 -11.61 -1.66 -13.70
CA GLN A 34 -11.89 -3.08 -13.73
C GLN A 34 -10.88 -3.75 -14.64
N TYR A 35 -10.21 -4.78 -14.15
CA TYR A 35 -9.29 -5.60 -14.92
C TYR A 35 -9.96 -6.95 -15.22
N PRO A 36 -10.78 -7.04 -16.28
CA PRO A 36 -11.56 -8.25 -16.57
C PRO A 36 -10.68 -9.47 -16.84
N GLN A 37 -9.45 -9.27 -17.32
CA GLN A 37 -8.49 -10.35 -17.55
C GLN A 37 -7.96 -10.99 -16.25
N LYS A 38 -8.09 -10.30 -15.11
CA LYS A 38 -7.64 -10.75 -13.79
C LYS A 38 -8.79 -10.90 -12.79
N GLU A 39 -10.02 -10.72 -13.25
CA GLU A 39 -11.23 -10.72 -12.41
C GLU A 39 -11.09 -9.84 -11.14
N THR A 40 -10.33 -8.75 -11.26
CA THR A 40 -9.91 -7.88 -10.14
C THR A 40 -10.39 -6.46 -10.41
N ILE A 41 -10.82 -5.76 -9.36
CA ILE A 41 -11.22 -4.35 -9.37
C ILE A 41 -10.18 -3.56 -8.57
N CYS A 42 -9.63 -2.52 -9.19
CA CYS A 42 -8.75 -1.58 -8.53
C CYS A 42 -9.38 -0.19 -8.44
N LEU A 43 -9.20 0.47 -7.32
CA LEU A 43 -9.54 1.87 -7.10
C LEU A 43 -8.31 2.73 -7.36
N SER A 44 -8.46 3.80 -8.12
CA SER A 44 -7.43 4.84 -8.23
C SER A 44 -7.57 5.80 -7.05
N PHE A 45 -6.49 5.96 -6.30
CA PHE A 45 -6.42 6.83 -5.14
C PHE A 45 -5.38 7.91 -5.36
N GLU A 46 -5.78 9.17 -5.24
CA GLU A 46 -4.92 10.34 -5.39
C GLU A 46 -4.73 10.99 -4.02
N THR A 47 -3.48 11.14 -3.59
CA THR A 47 -3.18 11.85 -2.34
C THR A 47 -3.25 13.36 -2.52
N LYS A 48 -3.32 14.10 -1.41
CA LYS A 48 -3.23 15.57 -1.42
C LYS A 48 -1.94 16.09 -2.10
N ASP A 49 -0.86 15.29 -2.09
CA ASP A 49 0.40 15.58 -2.79
C ASP A 49 0.39 15.23 -4.29
N LYS A 50 -0.79 14.93 -4.87
CA LYS A 50 -0.96 14.52 -6.28
C LYS A 50 -0.19 13.25 -6.66
N LYS A 51 0.01 12.34 -5.70
CA LYS A 51 0.57 11.01 -5.99
C LYS A 51 -0.58 10.04 -6.24
N HIS A 52 -0.42 9.20 -7.26
CA HIS A 52 -1.40 8.20 -7.66
C HIS A 52 -1.02 6.83 -7.11
N TYR A 53 -2.02 6.14 -6.59
CA TYR A 53 -1.93 4.79 -6.04
C TYR A 53 -3.08 3.93 -6.55
N LEU A 54 -2.87 2.62 -6.57
CA LEU A 54 -3.88 1.63 -6.92
C LEU A 54 -4.20 0.76 -5.70
N ILE A 55 -5.48 0.63 -5.39
CA ILE A 55 -5.97 -0.23 -4.31
C ILE A 55 -6.82 -1.33 -4.95
N CYS A 56 -6.29 -2.54 -5.05
CA CYS A 56 -6.94 -3.66 -5.72
C CYS A 56 -7.54 -4.65 -4.71
N ASP A 57 -8.67 -5.27 -5.07
CA ASP A 57 -9.41 -6.21 -4.22
C ASP A 57 -8.72 -7.57 -4.04
N ASP A 58 -7.81 -7.95 -4.94
CA ASP A 58 -6.97 -9.14 -4.81
C ASP A 58 -6.01 -9.09 -3.59
N ALA A 59 -5.71 -7.88 -3.12
CA ALA A 59 -4.82 -7.63 -1.97
C ALA A 59 -5.51 -6.93 -0.78
N THR A 60 -6.76 -6.48 -0.94
CA THR A 60 -7.48 -5.65 0.02
C THR A 60 -8.85 -6.26 0.32
N ALA A 61 -9.27 -6.29 1.58
CA ALA A 61 -10.56 -6.86 1.95
C ALA A 61 -11.73 -6.17 1.20
N LYS A 62 -12.68 -6.96 0.70
CA LYS A 62 -13.83 -6.48 -0.06
C LYS A 62 -14.61 -5.37 0.67
N ASP A 63 -14.77 -5.50 1.99
CA ASP A 63 -15.49 -4.53 2.83
C ASP A 63 -14.79 -3.16 2.85
N ILE A 64 -13.46 -3.16 2.73
CA ILE A 64 -12.64 -1.94 2.66
C ILE A 64 -12.81 -1.27 1.29
N ILE A 65 -12.79 -2.06 0.22
CA ILE A 65 -13.03 -1.59 -1.15
C ILE A 65 -14.43 -0.95 -1.26
N GLU A 66 -15.47 -1.58 -0.70
CA GLU A 66 -16.82 -1.04 -0.71
C GLU A 66 -16.92 0.31 0.05
N LYS A 67 -16.23 0.44 1.19
CA LYS A 67 -16.13 1.71 1.94
C LYS A 67 -15.43 2.78 1.11
N LEU A 68 -14.30 2.47 0.50
CA LEU A 68 -13.57 3.40 -0.36
C LEU A 68 -14.40 3.83 -1.56
N PHE A 69 -15.13 2.91 -2.17
CA PHE A 69 -16.04 3.22 -3.27
C PHE A 69 -17.18 4.15 -2.84
N ALA A 70 -17.76 3.93 -1.66
CA ALA A 70 -18.78 4.81 -1.10
C ALA A 70 -18.23 6.21 -0.79
N LEU A 71 -16.98 6.32 -0.34
CA LEU A 71 -16.29 7.60 -0.10
C LEU A 71 -15.93 8.31 -1.40
N GLY A 72 -15.44 7.58 -2.40
CA GLY A 72 -15.16 8.10 -3.75
C GLY A 72 -16.39 8.66 -4.43
N LYS A 73 -17.56 8.02 -4.30
CA LYS A 73 -18.84 8.56 -4.80
C LYS A 73 -19.22 9.91 -4.21
N LYS A 74 -18.73 10.22 -3.01
CA LYS A 74 -18.98 11.49 -2.33
C LYS A 74 -17.93 12.55 -2.65
N ASP A 75 -16.92 12.21 -3.47
CA ASP A 75 -15.69 13.01 -3.69
C ASP A 75 -15.09 13.51 -2.36
N ALA A 76 -15.19 12.68 -1.32
CA ALA A 76 -14.78 13.04 0.03
C ALA A 76 -13.31 12.69 0.27
N ASP A 77 -12.61 13.56 0.99
CA ASP A 77 -11.31 13.22 1.55
C ASP A 77 -11.45 12.03 2.52
N CYS A 78 -10.59 11.05 2.32
CA CYS A 78 -10.49 9.83 3.10
C CYS A 78 -9.04 9.55 3.47
N ARG A 79 -8.85 8.94 4.62
CA ARG A 79 -7.55 8.44 5.06
C ARG A 79 -7.54 6.94 4.84
N VAL A 80 -6.48 6.44 4.22
CA VAL A 80 -6.23 5.01 4.01
C VAL A 80 -4.97 4.62 4.75
N ASP A 81 -5.06 3.54 5.53
CA ASP A 81 -3.95 2.95 6.27
C ASP A 81 -3.72 1.55 5.72
N GLY A 82 -2.47 1.20 5.45
CA GLY A 82 -2.15 -0.06 4.78
C GLY A 82 -0.66 -0.26 4.57
N THR A 83 -0.33 -1.08 3.60
CA THR A 83 1.06 -1.35 3.19
C THR A 83 1.22 -1.23 1.69
N VAL A 84 2.43 -0.93 1.24
CA VAL A 84 2.81 -1.07 -0.16
C VAL A 84 2.87 -2.56 -0.50
N ALA A 85 1.95 -3.03 -1.33
CA ALA A 85 1.87 -4.42 -1.78
C ALA A 85 2.80 -4.69 -2.97
N GLN A 86 2.87 -3.76 -3.92
CA GLN A 86 3.68 -3.90 -5.12
C GLN A 86 4.07 -2.53 -5.69
N LYS A 87 5.29 -2.40 -6.21
CA LYS A 87 5.73 -1.25 -7.01
C LYS A 87 6.13 -1.77 -8.39
N SER A 88 5.53 -1.23 -9.45
CA SER A 88 5.85 -1.59 -10.83
C SER A 88 5.97 -0.32 -11.67
N GLY A 89 7.21 0.09 -11.96
CA GLY A 89 7.47 1.38 -12.59
C GLY A 89 6.91 2.53 -11.74
N ASP A 90 6.06 3.36 -12.36
CA ASP A 90 5.36 4.47 -11.72
C ASP A 90 4.08 4.05 -10.97
N GLU A 91 3.63 2.80 -11.10
CA GLU A 91 2.43 2.31 -10.43
C GLU A 91 2.76 1.72 -9.06
N VAL A 92 2.11 2.25 -8.02
CA VAL A 92 2.22 1.74 -6.64
C VAL A 92 0.89 1.14 -6.21
N ARG A 93 0.89 -0.17 -5.95
CA ARG A 93 -0.25 -0.90 -5.42
C ARG A 93 -0.20 -0.92 -3.90
N LEU A 94 -1.32 -0.61 -3.27
CA LEU A 94 -1.50 -0.62 -1.84
C LEU A 94 -2.44 -1.75 -1.43
N ALA A 95 -2.06 -2.46 -0.36
CA ALA A 95 -2.95 -3.32 0.39
C ALA A 95 -3.49 -2.51 1.57
N ILE A 96 -4.77 -2.16 1.52
CA ILE A 96 -5.37 -1.31 2.57
C ILE A 96 -5.94 -2.18 3.68
N THR A 97 -5.62 -1.84 4.92
CA THR A 97 -6.09 -2.54 6.12
C THR A 97 -7.07 -1.70 6.94
N GLY A 98 -7.12 -0.38 6.70
CA GLY A 98 -8.03 0.53 7.39
C GLY A 98 -8.40 1.74 6.53
N VAL A 99 -9.63 2.24 6.73
CA VAL A 99 -10.15 3.43 6.05
C VAL A 99 -10.85 4.31 7.09
N GLY A 100 -10.50 5.58 7.13
CA GLY A 100 -11.09 6.60 7.97
C GLY A 100 -11.55 7.82 7.15
N GLN A 101 -12.32 8.70 7.79
CA GLN A 101 -12.61 10.02 7.22
C GLN A 101 -11.34 10.87 7.20
N GLY A 102 -11.04 11.46 6.05
CA GLY A 102 -9.94 12.40 5.90
C GLY A 102 -10.32 13.73 6.55
N GLY A 103 -9.43 14.26 7.37
CA GLY A 103 -9.54 15.61 7.94
C GLY A 103 -9.12 16.71 6.96
#